data_AF-A0A523TBK6-F1
#
_entry.id   AF-A0A523TBK6-F1
#
_cell.length_a   1.000
_cell.length_b   1.000
_cell.length_c   1.000
_cell.angle_alpha   90.00
_cell.angle_beta   90.00
_cell.angle_gamma   90.00
#
_symmetry.space_group_name_H-M   'P 1'
#
loop_
_entity.id
_entity.type
_entity.pdbx_description
1 polymer ?
#
loop_
_entity_poly.entity_id
_entity_poly.type
_entity_poly.pdbx_seq_one_letter_code
_entity_poly.pdbx_strand_id
1 'polypeptide(L)'
;MILERHGLDLAKADTIRGALKKGDFGTAFGSVTPDMIEAFSIAGTPDMCNQKITRLLKSGITQFVVGSPIGPNVRKSIDLISEQVIPHFKQ
;
A
#
# COMPACT_ATOMS: atom_id res chain seq x y z
N MET A 1 16.61 -7.28 -8.15
CA MET A 1 15.16 -7.56 -8.08
C MET A 1 14.43 -6.38 -7.44
N ILE A 2 13.10 -6.25 -7.61
CA ILE A 2 12.35 -5.08 -7.08
C ILE A 2 12.49 -4.90 -5.57
N LEU A 3 12.58 -5.99 -4.81
CA LEU A 3 12.75 -5.95 -3.34
C LEU A 3 14.08 -5.30 -2.92
N GLU A 4 15.18 -5.67 -3.59
CA GLU A 4 16.52 -5.11 -3.31
C GLU A 4 16.59 -3.63 -3.67
N ARG A 5 15.88 -3.19 -4.72
CA ARG A 5 15.78 -1.77 -5.11
C ARG A 5 15.15 -0.91 -4.01
N HIS A 6 14.28 -1.51 -3.19
CA HIS A 6 13.65 -0.85 -2.06
C HIS A 6 14.40 -1.08 -0.73
N GLY A 7 15.59 -1.71 -0.76
CA GLY A 7 16.38 -1.97 0.45
C GLY A 7 15.73 -2.97 1.42
N LEU A 8 14.84 -3.84 0.92
CA LEU A 8 14.07 -4.75 1.76
C LEU A 8 14.84 -6.04 2.05
N ASP A 9 14.70 -6.53 3.29
CA ASP A 9 15.30 -7.78 3.74
C ASP A 9 14.69 -8.99 3.00
N LEU A 10 15.53 -9.64 2.18
CA LEU A 10 15.15 -10.81 1.41
C LEU A 10 14.81 -12.01 2.31
N ALA A 11 15.43 -12.15 3.47
CA ALA A 11 15.13 -13.24 4.39
C ALA A 11 13.71 -13.14 4.96
N LYS A 12 13.23 -11.91 5.21
CA LYS A 12 11.82 -11.68 5.57
C LYS A 12 10.88 -11.95 4.41
N ALA A 13 11.23 -11.53 3.20
CA ALA A 13 10.42 -11.82 2.02
C ALA A 13 10.28 -13.33 1.78
N ASP A 14 11.35 -14.10 2.01
CA ASP A 14 11.35 -15.56 1.89
C ASP A 14 10.55 -16.24 3.00
N THR A 15 10.60 -15.71 4.23
CA THR A 15 9.72 -16.14 5.33
C THR A 15 8.25 -15.99 4.95
N ILE A 16 7.86 -14.81 4.44
CA ILE A 16 6.48 -14.54 3.99
C ILE A 16 6.09 -15.51 2.86
N ARG A 17 6.95 -15.67 1.84
CA ARG A 17 6.72 -16.59 0.72
C ARG A 17 6.52 -18.04 1.19
N GLY A 18 7.35 -18.50 2.12
CA GLY A 18 7.28 -19.85 2.68
C GLY A 18 6.00 -20.08 3.48
N ALA A 19 5.59 -19.09 4.28
CA ALA A 19 4.36 -19.12 5.06
C ALA A 19 3.11 -19.14 4.16
N LEU A 20 3.06 -18.29 3.12
CA LEU A 20 1.97 -18.27 2.14
C LEU A 20 1.80 -19.60 1.41
N LYS A 21 2.90 -20.25 0.99
CA LYS A 21 2.85 -21.58 0.33
C LYS A 21 2.21 -22.66 1.20
N LYS A 22 2.29 -22.51 2.53
CA LYS A 22 1.76 -23.45 3.52
C LYS A 22 0.37 -23.06 4.03
N GLY A 23 -0.18 -21.94 3.59
CA GLY A 23 -1.43 -21.38 4.13
C GLY A 23 -1.28 -20.81 5.56
N ASP A 24 -0.05 -20.58 6.03
CA ASP A 24 0.22 -19.97 7.33
C ASP A 24 0.13 -18.44 7.23
N PHE A 25 -1.11 -17.94 7.21
CA PHE A 25 -1.37 -16.50 7.10
C PHE A 25 -0.94 -15.71 8.35
N GLY A 26 -0.91 -16.35 9.52
CA GLY A 26 -0.47 -15.72 10.76
C GLY A 26 1.00 -15.31 10.70
N THR A 27 1.88 -16.25 10.33
CA THR A 27 3.29 -15.95 10.13
C THR A 27 3.50 -15.02 8.93
N ALA A 28 2.77 -15.23 7.83
CA ALA A 28 2.91 -14.41 6.64
C ALA A 28 2.62 -12.93 6.92
N PHE A 29 1.45 -12.63 7.50
CA PHE A 29 1.06 -11.25 7.78
C PHE A 29 1.85 -10.65 8.94
N GLY A 30 2.18 -11.44 9.97
CA GLY A 30 3.01 -11.00 11.09
C GLY A 30 4.46 -10.67 10.71
N SER A 31 4.94 -11.19 9.57
CA SER A 31 6.31 -10.94 9.08
C SER A 31 6.42 -9.70 8.17
N VAL A 32 5.30 -9.08 7.78
CA VAL A 32 5.31 -7.86 6.95
C VAL A 32 5.85 -6.69 7.76
N THR A 33 6.88 -6.01 7.24
CA THR A 33 7.49 -4.87 7.94
C THR A 33 6.87 -3.52 7.53
N PRO A 34 7.04 -2.47 8.34
CA PRO A 34 6.67 -1.11 7.95
C PRO A 34 7.30 -0.67 6.63
N ASP A 35 8.57 -1.00 6.37
CA ASP A 35 9.24 -0.65 5.11
C ASP A 35 8.63 -1.34 3.89
N MET A 36 8.14 -2.58 4.06
CA MET A 36 7.41 -3.28 2.99
C MET A 36 6.07 -2.59 2.70
N ILE A 37 5.36 -2.13 3.74
CA ILE A 37 4.11 -1.37 3.60
C ILE A 37 4.39 -0.04 2.89
N GLU A 38 5.45 0.67 3.29
CA GLU A 38 5.85 1.93 2.67
C GLU A 38 6.20 1.76 1.19
N ALA A 39 6.94 0.69 0.85
CA ALA A 39 7.38 0.43 -0.51
C ALA A 39 6.26 -0.01 -1.45
N PHE A 40 5.30 -0.81 -0.96
CA PHE A 40 4.33 -1.51 -1.81
C PHE A 40 2.87 -1.11 -1.59
N SER A 41 2.59 -0.11 -0.75
CA SER A 41 1.22 0.36 -0.54
C SER A 41 1.10 1.86 -0.26
N ILE A 42 -0.07 2.39 -0.59
CA ILE A 42 -0.52 3.70 -0.11
C ILE A 42 -1.60 3.40 0.93
N ALA A 43 -1.22 3.48 2.21
CA ALA A 43 -2.11 3.17 3.33
C ALA A 43 -1.92 4.18 4.45
N GLY A 44 -3.02 4.49 5.14
CA GLY A 44 -3.03 5.39 6.29
C GLY A 44 -4.18 6.38 6.32
N THR A 45 -3.95 7.55 6.90
CA THR A 45 -4.92 8.65 6.93
C THR A 45 -5.04 9.31 5.55
N PRO A 46 -6.14 10.06 5.28
CA PRO A 46 -6.31 10.80 4.05
C PRO A 46 -5.10 11.70 3.72
N ASP A 47 -4.56 12.43 4.69
CA ASP A 47 -3.40 13.31 4.50
C ASP A 47 -2.15 12.55 4.03
N MET A 48 -1.87 11.39 4.64
CA MET A 48 -0.73 10.57 4.23
C MET A 48 -0.94 10.03 2.81
N CYS A 49 -2.15 9.59 2.48
CA CYS A 49 -2.50 9.16 1.13
C CYS A 49 -2.34 10.30 0.11
N ASN A 50 -2.82 11.51 0.43
CA ASN A 50 -2.69 12.69 -0.43
C ASN A 50 -1.22 13.05 -0.71
N GLN A 51 -0.37 13.03 0.33
CA GLN A 51 1.05 13.28 0.17
C GLN A 51 1.73 12.24 -0.73
N LYS A 52 1.42 10.96 -0.53
CA LYS A 52 1.98 9.86 -1.34
C LYS A 52 1.51 9.91 -2.80
N ILE A 53 0.21 10.12 -3.04
CA ILE A 53 -0.36 10.24 -4.39
C ILE A 53 0.23 11.47 -5.10
N THR A 54 0.41 12.60 -4.41
CA THR A 54 1.05 13.79 -4.98
C THR A 54 2.47 13.49 -5.48
N ARG A 55 3.26 12.70 -4.74
CA ARG A 55 4.61 12.29 -5.16
C ARG A 55 4.57 11.43 -6.41
N LEU A 56 3.60 10.52 -6.52
CA LEU A 56 3.44 9.67 -7.71
C LEU A 56 2.96 10.46 -8.93
N LEU A 57 2.02 11.40 -8.77
CA LEU A 57 1.60 12.27 -9.87
C LEU A 57 2.78 13.09 -10.40
N LYS A 58 3.65 13.59 -9.51
CA LYS A 58 4.89 14.28 -9.90
C LYS A 58 5.89 13.38 -10.64
N SER A 59 5.81 12.06 -10.48
CA SER A 59 6.63 11.12 -11.26
C SER A 59 6.05 10.80 -12.64
N GLY A 60 4.93 11.44 -13.03
CA GLY A 60 4.33 11.32 -14.36
C GLY A 60 3.18 10.31 -14.48
N ILE A 61 2.68 9.74 -13.37
CA ILE A 61 1.44 8.94 -13.46
C ILE A 61 0.25 9.86 -13.73
N THR A 62 -0.70 9.41 -14.54
CA THR A 62 -1.90 10.17 -14.90
C THR A 62 -3.17 9.64 -14.25
N GLN A 63 -3.11 8.42 -13.72
CA GLN A 63 -4.23 7.73 -13.10
C GLN A 63 -3.73 6.89 -11.94
N PHE A 64 -4.47 6.91 -10.84
CA PHE A 64 -4.33 5.93 -9.77
C PHE A 64 -5.63 5.16 -9.61
N VAL A 65 -5.52 3.90 -9.22
CA VAL A 65 -6.66 3.02 -8.94
C VAL A 65 -6.54 2.57 -7.49
N VAL A 66 -7.62 2.71 -6.73
CA VAL A 66 -7.66 2.26 -5.34
C VAL A 66 -7.91 0.75 -5.34
N GLY A 67 -6.86 -0.02 -5.05
CA GLY A 67 -6.89 -1.48 -5.03
C GLY A 67 -7.24 -2.06 -3.65
N SER A 68 -7.39 -3.39 -3.61
CA SER A 68 -7.60 -4.15 -2.36
C SER A 68 -6.50 -3.84 -1.32
N PRO A 69 -6.85 -3.69 -0.02
CA PRO A 69 -8.18 -3.90 0.57
C PRO A 69 -9.12 -2.69 0.46
N ILE A 70 -8.70 -1.59 -0.18
CA ILE A 70 -9.34 -0.26 -0.19
C ILE A 70 -9.32 0.39 1.20
N GLY A 71 -9.72 -0.35 2.23
CA GLY A 71 -9.56 -0.02 3.63
C GLY A 71 -10.32 -1.03 4.51
N PRO A 72 -10.36 -0.82 5.83
CA PRO A 72 -10.94 -1.79 6.77
C PRO A 72 -12.44 -2.03 6.57
N ASN A 73 -13.15 -1.04 6.02
CA ASN A 73 -14.52 -1.20 5.56
C ASN A 73 -14.62 -0.57 4.17
N VAL A 74 -14.78 -1.40 3.15
CA VAL A 74 -14.74 -0.96 1.74
C VAL A 74 -15.66 0.21 1.46
N ARG A 75 -16.92 0.16 1.92
CA ARG A 75 -17.90 1.23 1.65
C ARG A 75 -17.49 2.54 2.34
N LYS A 76 -17.19 2.50 3.63
CA LYS A 76 -16.73 3.70 4.37
C LYS A 76 -15.43 4.26 3.82
N SER A 77 -14.53 3.40 3.35
CA SER A 77 -13.26 3.83 2.75
C SER A 77 -13.47 4.47 1.38
N ILE A 78 -14.41 3.99 0.57
CA ILE A 78 -14.81 4.65 -0.68
C ILE A 78 -15.38 6.04 -0.39
N ASP A 79 -16.28 6.16 0.58
CA ASP A 79 -16.86 7.44 0.99
C ASP A 79 -15.75 8.41 1.44
N LEU A 80 -14.86 7.97 2.33
CA LEU A 80 -13.72 8.75 2.82
C LEU A 80 -12.79 9.21 1.69
N ILE A 81 -12.49 8.35 0.73
CA ILE A 81 -11.64 8.67 -0.42
C ILE A 81 -12.34 9.71 -1.32
N SER A 82 -13.64 9.55 -1.54
CA SER A 82 -14.44 10.49 -2.32
C SER A 82 -14.48 11.88 -1.70
N GLU A 83 -14.55 11.96 -0.37
CA GLU A 83 -14.67 13.22 0.36
C GLU A 83 -13.32 13.89 0.66
N GLN A 84 -12.27 13.11 0.94
CA GLN A 84 -11.02 13.63 1.49
C GLN A 84 -9.76 13.35 0.66
N VAL A 85 -9.85 12.56 -0.42
CA VAL A 85 -8.69 12.25 -1.27
C VAL A 85 -8.89 12.79 -2.67
N ILE A 86 -9.94 12.36 -3.37
CA ILE A 86 -10.21 12.75 -4.76
C ILE A 86 -10.27 14.28 -4.96
N PRO A 87 -10.89 15.10 -4.08
CA PRO A 87 -10.96 16.54 -4.26
C PRO A 87 -9.61 17.24 -4.29
N HIS A 88 -8.56 16.66 -3.71
CA HIS A 88 -7.19 17.22 -3.74
C HIS A 88 -6.55 17.20 -5.13
N PHE A 89 -7.11 16.39 -6.05
CA PHE A 89 -6.54 16.17 -7.38
C PHE A 89 -7.50 16.53 -8.52
N LYS A 90 -8.73 16.95 -8.19
CA LYS A 90 -9.67 17.49 -9.17
C LYS A 90 -9.34 18.97 -9.40
N GLN A 91 -8.99 19.29 -10.64
CA GLN A 91 -9.11 20.65 -11.16
C GLN A 91 -10.55 20.87 -11.60
#